data_AF-A0A930V778-F1
#
_entry.id   AF-A0A930V778-F1
#
_cell.length_a   1.000
_cell.length_b   1.000
_cell.length_c   1.000
_cell.angle_alpha   90.00
_cell.angle_beta   90.00
_cell.angle_gamma   90.00
#
_symmetry.space_group_name_H-M   'P 1'
#
loop_
_entity.id
_entity.type
_entity.pdbx_description
1 polymer ?
#
loop_
_entity_poly.entity_id
_entity_poly.type
_entity_poly.pdbx_seq_one_letter_code
_entity_poly.pdbx_strand_id
1 'polypeptide(L)'
;MSGRHAADVAQEAEGPLLRVVGGSPSPEELAAVTAVLTALEAEAAAAAPGAPRDAATSPSGWSSRAARLRRPIDRGPGRWRSFSA
;
A
#
# COMPACT_ATOMS: atom_id res chain seq x y z
N MET A 1 18.00 1.36 -37.07
CA MET A 1 16.57 1.58 -36.79
C MET A 1 16.35 1.54 -35.29
N SER A 2 15.70 2.58 -34.79
CA SER A 2 15.51 2.93 -33.38
C SER A 2 14.77 1.89 -32.55
N GLY A 3 15.07 1.88 -31.25
CA GLY A 3 14.28 1.16 -30.25
C GLY A 3 14.62 1.45 -28.77
N ARG A 4 15.64 2.28 -28.46
CA ARG A 4 16.05 2.51 -27.06
C ARG A 4 15.46 3.77 -26.40
N HIS A 5 14.89 4.69 -27.17
CA HIS A 5 14.32 5.94 -26.62
C HIS A 5 12.91 5.79 -26.04
N ALA A 6 12.21 4.68 -26.27
CA ALA A 6 10.83 4.50 -25.79
C ALA A 6 10.74 4.21 -24.28
N ALA A 7 11.83 3.77 -23.64
CA ALA A 7 11.87 3.52 -22.20
C ALA A 7 12.23 4.77 -21.36
N ASP A 8 12.61 5.88 -22.03
CA ASP A 8 13.08 7.12 -21.39
C ASP A 8 11.95 8.16 -21.22
N VAL A 9 10.75 7.87 -21.74
CA VAL A 9 9.61 8.82 -21.79
C VAL A 9 8.64 8.66 -20.61
N ALA A 10 8.97 7.84 -19.60
CA ALA A 10 8.11 7.64 -18.44
C ALA A 10 8.29 8.68 -17.33
N GLN A 11 8.98 9.80 -17.61
CA GLN A 11 9.37 10.75 -16.57
C GLN A 11 9.10 12.18 -16.99
N GLU A 12 7.91 12.67 -16.65
CA GLU A 12 7.63 14.07 -16.36
C GLU A 12 6.22 14.15 -15.73
N ALA A 13 6.14 13.80 -14.44
CA ALA A 13 5.05 14.30 -13.62
C ALA A 13 5.26 15.82 -13.52
N GLU A 14 4.42 16.61 -14.21
CA GLU A 14 4.44 18.07 -14.22
C GLU A 14 4.08 18.62 -12.82
N GLY A 15 5.01 18.53 -11.88
CA GLY A 15 4.84 19.10 -10.55
C GLY A 15 5.77 18.52 -9.50
N PRO A 16 6.06 19.28 -8.43
CA PRO A 16 6.85 18.77 -7.31
C PRO A 16 6.13 17.61 -6.61
N LEU A 17 6.86 16.52 -6.35
CA LEU A 17 6.34 15.33 -5.65
C LEU A 17 5.79 15.67 -4.25
N LEU A 18 6.39 16.66 -3.58
CA LEU A 18 6.01 17.14 -2.25
C LEU A 18 6.13 18.68 -2.20
N ARG A 19 5.15 19.35 -1.59
CA ARG A 19 5.15 20.81 -1.39
C ARG A 19 4.93 21.15 0.08
N VAL A 20 5.86 21.92 0.65
CA VAL A 20 5.71 22.52 1.99
C VAL A 20 4.80 23.74 1.87
N VAL A 21 3.67 23.71 2.58
CA VAL A 21 2.66 24.79 2.53
C VAL A 21 2.76 25.78 3.70
N GLY A 22 3.61 25.51 4.69
CA GLY A 22 3.86 26.38 5.83
C GLY A 22 5.07 25.95 6.66
N GLY A 23 5.65 26.89 7.41
CA GLY A 23 6.88 26.68 8.17
C GLY A 23 8.16 26.73 7.31
N SER A 24 9.30 26.50 7.96
CA SER A 24 10.62 26.42 7.33
C SER A 24 11.36 25.19 7.89
N PRO A 25 11.03 23.97 7.43
CA PRO A 25 11.64 22.76 7.97
C PRO A 25 13.14 22.77 7.71
N SER A 26 13.90 22.19 8.64
CA SER A 26 15.32 21.97 8.41
C SER A 26 15.53 20.94 7.28
N PRO A 27 16.71 20.92 6.65
CA PRO A 27 17.04 19.90 5.65
C PRO A 27 16.88 18.47 6.18
N GLU A 28 17.21 18.26 7.46
CA GLU A 28 17.11 16.96 8.14
C GLU A 28 15.65 16.53 8.33
N GLU A 29 14.77 17.46 8.70
CA GLU A 29 13.34 17.19 8.85
C GLU A 29 12.70 16.85 7.50
N LEU A 30 13.05 17.59 6.44
CA LEU A 30 12.56 17.30 5.09
C LEU A 30 13.03 15.92 4.60
N ALA A 31 14.29 15.57 4.88
CA ALA A 31 14.85 14.26 4.55
C ALA A 31 14.14 13.14 5.33
N ALA A 32 13.87 13.34 6.62
CA ALA A 32 13.16 12.37 7.45
C ALA A 32 11.75 12.07 6.91
N VAL A 33 10.99 13.10 6.56
CA VAL A 33 9.64 12.93 5.97
C VAL A 33 9.73 12.19 4.63
N THR A 34 10.69 12.55 3.79
CA THR A 34 10.90 11.89 2.49
C THR A 34 11.22 10.41 2.67
N ALA A 35 12.11 10.07 3.61
CA ALA A 35 12.48 8.69 3.91
C ALA A 35 11.31 7.84 4.43
N VAL A 36 10.42 8.43 5.23
CA VAL A 36 9.20 7.74 5.69
C VAL A 36 8.25 7.49 4.51
N LEU A 37 8.05 8.48 3.64
CA LEU A 37 7.15 8.33 2.50
C LEU A 37 7.66 7.29 1.49
N THR A 38 8.96 7.26 1.21
CA THR A 38 9.55 6.23 0.33
C THR A 38 9.48 4.84 0.94
N ALA A 39 9.62 4.70 2.26
CA ALA A 39 9.43 3.43 2.95
C ALA A 39 7.98 2.93 2.84
N LEU A 40 7.00 3.83 3.04
CA LEU A 40 5.58 3.49 2.90
C LEU A 40 5.21 3.10 1.46
N GLU A 41 5.79 3.77 0.46
CA GLU A 41 5.61 3.40 -0.94
C GLU A 41 6.14 2.00 -1.23
N ALA A 42 7.34 1.66 -0.71
CA ALA A 42 7.92 0.33 -0.83
C ALA A 42 7.06 -0.75 -0.16
N GLU A 43 6.53 -0.48 1.04
CA GLU A 43 5.59 -1.39 1.72
C GLU A 43 4.30 -1.58 0.92
N ALA A 44 3.73 -0.50 0.37
CA ALA A 44 2.52 -0.56 -0.44
C ALA A 44 2.74 -1.37 -1.72
N ALA A 45 3.90 -1.22 -2.37
CA ALA A 45 4.28 -2.02 -3.53
C ALA A 45 4.43 -3.52 -3.17
N ALA A 46 4.98 -3.83 -2.01
CA ALA A 46 5.08 -5.21 -1.51
C ALA A 46 3.71 -5.82 -1.15
N ALA A 47 2.76 -4.99 -0.70
CA ALA A 47 1.42 -5.43 -0.34
C ALA A 47 0.46 -5.59 -1.54
N ALA A 48 0.89 -5.23 -2.76
CA ALA A 48 0.06 -5.24 -3.95
C ALA A 48 -0.54 -6.64 -4.25
N PRO A 49 -1.83 -6.75 -4.63
CA PRO A 49 -2.44 -8.03 -5.00
C PRO A 49 -1.71 -8.67 -6.18
N GLY A 50 -0.98 -9.76 -5.94
CA GLY A 50 -0.20 -10.47 -6.96
C GLY A 50 1.32 -10.34 -6.81
N ALA A 51 1.81 -9.51 -5.88
CA ALA A 51 3.19 -9.65 -5.40
C ALA A 51 3.38 -11.07 -4.87
N PRO A 52 4.52 -11.73 -5.13
CA PRO A 52 4.81 -13.05 -4.56
C PRO A 52 4.78 -12.89 -3.05
N ARG A 53 3.65 -13.24 -2.43
CA ARG A 53 3.59 -13.44 -0.98
C ARG A 53 4.57 -14.55 -0.73
N ASP A 54 5.63 -14.26 0.03
CA ASP A 54 6.48 -15.30 0.57
C ASP A 54 5.55 -16.36 1.14
N ALA A 55 5.59 -17.56 0.56
CA ALA A 55 4.69 -18.65 0.92
C ALA A 55 4.76 -19.00 2.44
N ALA A 56 5.80 -18.49 3.11
CA ALA A 56 6.03 -18.54 4.54
C ALA A 56 4.97 -17.80 5.40
N THR A 57 4.20 -16.85 4.86
CA THR A 57 3.25 -16.04 5.65
C THR A 57 1.78 -16.35 5.41
N SER A 58 1.46 -17.49 4.80
CA SER A 58 0.09 -18.01 4.97
C SER A 58 -0.05 -18.42 6.44
N PRO A 59 -0.90 -17.75 7.24
CA PRO A 59 -1.07 -18.14 8.63
C PRO A 59 -1.50 -19.60 8.64
N SER A 60 -0.76 -20.44 9.36
CA SER A 60 -1.09 -21.87 9.45
C SER A 60 -2.56 -22.03 9.85
N GLY A 61 -3.21 -23.09 9.39
CA GLY A 61 -4.62 -23.36 9.73
C GLY A 61 -4.90 -23.33 11.24
N TRP A 62 -3.88 -23.60 12.08
CA TRP A 62 -3.94 -23.47 13.54
C TRP A 62 -4.03 -22.02 14.06
N SER A 63 -3.44 -21.06 13.35
CA SER A 63 -3.56 -19.63 13.69
C SER A 63 -4.82 -18.98 13.14
N SER A 64 -5.64 -19.72 12.38
CA SER A 64 -6.89 -19.23 11.82
C SER A 64 -7.88 -18.91 12.93
N ARG A 65 -8.22 -17.63 13.07
CA ARG A 65 -9.25 -17.18 14.03
C ARG A 65 -10.63 -17.77 13.70
N ALA A 66 -10.89 -18.11 12.43
CA ALA A 66 -12.13 -18.73 12.00
C ALA A 66 -12.29 -20.16 12.55
N ALA A 67 -11.19 -20.89 12.77
CA ALA A 67 -11.23 -22.24 13.36
C ALA A 67 -11.71 -22.24 14.82
N ARG A 68 -11.65 -21.10 15.53
CA ARG A 68 -12.20 -20.94 16.88
C ARG A 68 -13.70 -20.71 16.92
N LEU A 69 -14.33 -20.48 15.76
CA LEU A 69 -15.77 -20.30 15.67
C LEU A 69 -16.43 -21.65 15.42
N ARG A 70 -17.52 -21.95 16.14
CA ARG A 70 -18.34 -23.16 15.88
C ARG A 70 -18.92 -23.18 14.47
N ARG A 71 -19.10 -22.01 13.85
CA ARG A 71 -19.57 -21.81 12.48
C ARG A 71 -18.90 -20.56 11.88
N PRO A 72 -18.42 -20.62 10.62
CA PRO A 72 -17.90 -19.44 9.94
C PRO A 72 -18.96 -18.32 9.86
N ILE A 73 -18.56 -17.08 10.13
CA ILE A 73 -19.42 -15.91 9.89
C ILE A 73 -19.29 -15.55 8.42
N ASP A 74 -20.33 -15.82 7.65
CA ASP A 74 -20.40 -15.49 6.24
C ASP A 74 -20.51 -13.97 6.04
N ARG A 75 -19.65 -13.42 5.18
CA ARG A 75 -19.65 -11.99 4.83
C ARG A 75 -20.62 -11.79 3.67
N GLY A 76 -21.91 -11.83 3.96
CA GLY A 76 -22.96 -11.62 2.96
C GLY A 76 -23.20 -10.13 2.65
N PRO A 77 -23.53 -9.78 1.39
CA PRO A 77 -23.96 -8.43 1.02
C PRO A 77 -25.09 -7.95 1.96
N GLY A 78 -24.99 -6.73 2.49
CA GLY A 78 -26.02 -6.13 3.34
C GLY A 78 -26.04 -6.59 4.81
N ARG A 79 -25.32 -7.65 5.21
CA ARG A 79 -25.37 -8.15 6.61
C ARG A 79 -24.73 -7.20 7.63
N TRP A 80 -23.91 -6.24 7.17
CA TRP A 80 -23.20 -5.28 8.01
C TRP A 80 -23.76 -3.85 7.88
N ARG A 81 -24.77 -3.66 7.03
CA ARG A 81 -25.45 -2.38 6.81
C ARG A 81 -26.93 -2.52 7.16
N SER A 82 -27.23 -2.85 8.41
CA SER A 82 -28.58 -2.72 8.98
C SER A 82 -28.78 -1.32 9.59
N PHE A 83 -28.36 -0.29 8.88
CA PHE A 83 -28.80 1.08 9.14
C PHE A 83 -29.24 1.67 7.80
N SER A 84 -30.55 1.65 7.56
CA SER A 84 -31.19 2.53 6.59
C SER A 84 -32.58 2.90 7.09
N ALA A 85 -32.79 4.21 7.21
CA ALA A 85 -34.02 4.96 7.51
C ALA A 85 -34.70 4.68 8.85
#